data_AF-A0A3M6EMY5-F1
#
_entry.id   AF-A0A3M6EMY5-F1
#
_cell.length_a   1.000
_cell.length_b   1.000
_cell.length_c   1.000
_cell.angle_alpha   90.00
_cell.angle_beta   90.00
_cell.angle_gamma   90.00
#
_symmetry.space_group_name_H-M   'P 1'
#
loop_
_entity.id
_entity.type
_entity.pdbx_description
1 polymer ?
#
loop_
_entity_poly.entity_id
_entity_poly.type
_entity_poly.pdbx_seq_one_letter_code
_entity_poly.pdbx_strand_id
1 'polypeptide(L)'
;MHCGHYKGNWFDEDLHISPTEDDCEQRFRYLLTGKIQSTSHTDLPATTMIEKLALDIAYLTKRRQEAISGVFDEQFLSSASGAELNHLRDRLRSQAANNPISFGHVIARYAEQLLA
;
A
#
# COMPACT_ATOMS: atom_id res chain seq x y z
N MET A 1 15.28 -8.82 -7.04
CA MET A 1 15.74 -7.53 -6.46
C MET A 1 14.89 -7.22 -5.25
N HIS A 2 15.51 -6.77 -4.16
CA HIS A 2 14.84 -6.34 -2.92
C HIS A 2 15.24 -4.89 -2.61
N CYS A 3 14.38 -4.16 -1.90
CA CYS A 3 14.51 -2.72 -1.62
C CYS A 3 15.90 -2.33 -1.07
N GLY A 4 16.53 -3.15 -0.22
CA GLY A 4 17.86 -2.88 0.33
C GLY A 4 18.99 -2.82 -0.71
N HIS A 5 18.91 -3.62 -1.79
CA HIS A 5 19.91 -3.56 -2.86
C HIS A 5 19.71 -2.29 -3.71
N TYR A 6 18.46 -1.89 -3.95
CA TYR A 6 18.17 -0.71 -4.78
C TYR A 6 18.44 0.62 -4.05
N LYS A 7 18.22 0.65 -2.73
CA LYS A 7 18.51 1.80 -1.87
C LYS A 7 19.99 2.19 -1.92
N GLY A 8 20.90 1.23 -2.05
CA GLY A 8 22.34 1.48 -1.94
C GLY A 8 22.68 2.21 -0.64
N ASN A 9 23.42 3.31 -0.75
CA ASN A 9 23.77 4.19 0.38
C ASN A 9 22.84 5.41 0.52
N TRP A 10 21.71 5.45 -0.19
CA TRP A 10 20.83 6.61 -0.15
C TRP A 10 20.13 6.71 1.21
N PHE A 11 20.28 7.86 1.85
CA PHE A 11 19.50 8.29 3.00
C PHE A 11 19.51 9.83 3.01
N ASP A 12 18.34 10.42 3.15
CA ASP A 12 18.13 11.85 3.22
C ASP A 12 17.02 12.05 4.26
N GLU A 13 17.33 12.75 5.34
CA GLU A 13 16.43 12.90 6.49
C GLU A 13 15.12 13.60 6.12
N ASP A 14 15.17 14.59 5.22
CA ASP A 14 14.01 15.35 4.78
C ASP A 14 13.13 14.56 3.78
N LEU A 15 13.69 13.52 3.14
CA LEU A 15 13.02 12.69 2.14
C LEU A 15 12.78 11.26 2.61
N HIS A 16 13.04 10.97 3.88
CA HIS A 16 12.79 9.69 4.51
C HIS A 16 11.47 9.72 5.29
N ILE A 17 10.66 8.68 5.13
CA ILE A 17 9.46 8.41 5.92
C ILE A 17 9.78 7.19 6.76
N SER A 18 9.69 7.33 8.08
CA SER A 18 9.91 6.18 8.95
C SER A 18 8.73 5.20 8.83
N PRO A 19 8.97 3.89 8.66
CA PRO A 19 7.90 2.90 8.67
C PRO A 19 7.22 2.76 10.05
N THR A 20 7.74 3.42 11.10
CA THR A 20 7.15 3.47 12.44
C THR A 20 6.32 4.73 12.68
N GLU A 21 6.26 5.67 11.73
CA GLU A 21 5.35 6.81 11.81
C GLU A 21 3.91 6.33 11.60
N ASP A 22 2.99 6.80 12.43
CA ASP A 22 1.58 6.37 12.43
C ASP A 22 0.88 6.65 11.09
N ASP A 23 1.32 7.70 10.37
CA ASP A 23 0.74 8.13 9.10
C ASP A 23 1.50 7.60 7.87
N CYS A 24 2.56 6.80 8.05
CA CYS A 24 3.42 6.33 6.97
C CYS A 24 2.62 5.65 5.85
N GLU A 25 1.71 4.73 6.18
CA GLU A 25 0.91 4.02 5.18
C GLU A 25 -0.06 4.94 4.44
N GLN A 26 -0.59 5.98 5.09
CA GLN A 26 -1.57 6.91 4.56
C GLN A 26 -0.95 7.84 3.51
N ARG A 27 0.37 8.05 3.57
CA ARG A 27 1.14 8.78 2.55
C ARG A 27 1.24 8.05 1.22
N PHE A 28 0.92 6.76 1.20
CA PHE A 28 0.88 5.95 -0.02
C PHE A 28 -0.55 5.54 -0.38
N ARG A 29 -0.77 5.36 -1.68
CA ARG A 29 -2.00 4.78 -2.23
C ARG A 29 -1.68 3.72 -3.27
N TYR A 30 -2.59 2.78 -3.42
CA TYR A 30 -2.51 1.70 -4.40
C TYR A 30 -3.58 1.83 -5.47
N LEU A 31 -3.25 1.44 -6.69
CA LEU A 31 -4.19 1.31 -7.81
C LEU A 31 -4.62 -0.15 -7.97
N LEU A 32 -5.76 -0.38 -8.62
CA LEU A 32 -6.21 -1.73 -8.97
C LEU A 32 -5.18 -2.50 -9.82
N THR A 33 -4.36 -1.78 -10.58
CA THR A 33 -3.22 -2.31 -11.35
C THR A 33 -2.04 -2.77 -10.49
N GLY A 34 -2.13 -2.62 -9.17
CA GLY A 34 -1.06 -2.92 -8.23
C GLY A 34 0.05 -1.88 -8.18
N LYS A 35 -0.06 -0.75 -8.88
CA LYS A 35 0.91 0.36 -8.76
C LYS A 35 0.78 1.06 -7.42
N ILE A 36 1.90 1.57 -6.92
CA ILE A 36 1.95 2.47 -5.74
C ILE A 36 2.24 3.90 -6.18
N GLN A 37 1.59 4.85 -5.52
CA GLN A 37 1.81 6.27 -5.71
C GLN A 37 1.79 6.96 -4.35
N SER A 38 2.33 8.18 -4.27
CA SER A 38 2.03 9.05 -3.14
C SER A 38 0.53 9.38 -3.13
N THR A 39 -0.05 9.52 -1.95
CA THR A 39 -1.44 9.95 -1.79
C THR A 39 -1.62 11.39 -2.27
N SER A 40 -0.63 12.25 -2.00
CA SER A 40 -0.55 13.62 -2.53
C SER A 40 0.57 13.74 -3.56
N HIS A 41 0.30 14.41 -4.69
CA HIS A 41 1.30 14.70 -5.71
C HIS A 41 2.40 15.67 -5.24
N THR A 42 2.17 16.41 -4.15
CA THR A 42 3.16 17.31 -3.54
C THR A 42 3.95 16.64 -2.42
N ASP A 43 3.66 15.38 -2.10
CA ASP A 43 4.41 14.60 -1.11
C ASP A 43 5.72 14.08 -1.74
N LEU A 44 6.72 14.95 -1.72
CA LEU A 44 8.05 14.65 -2.26
C LEU A 44 8.71 13.46 -1.55
N PRO A 45 8.73 13.36 -0.19
CA PRO A 45 9.31 12.20 0.48
C PRO A 45 8.70 10.86 0.04
N ALA A 46 7.36 10.77 -0.07
CA ALA A 46 6.71 9.54 -0.51
C ALA A 46 7.08 9.18 -1.96
N THR A 47 7.09 10.18 -2.83
CA THR A 47 7.49 10.02 -4.24
C THR A 47 8.95 9.55 -4.34
N THR A 48 9.85 10.17 -3.59
CA THR A 48 11.27 9.80 -3.56
C THR A 48 11.47 8.39 -3.01
N MET A 49 10.80 8.00 -1.94
CA MET A 49 10.93 6.65 -1.40
C MET A 49 10.44 5.56 -2.36
N ILE A 50 9.35 5.82 -3.11
CA ILE A 50 8.89 4.88 -4.15
C ILE A 50 9.99 4.62 -5.17
N GLU A 51 10.66 5.69 -5.63
CA GLU A 51 11.77 5.59 -6.59
C GLU A 51 12.99 4.90 -5.97
N LYS A 52 13.50 5.41 -4.85
CA LYS A 52 14.78 4.98 -4.27
C LYS A 52 14.73 3.58 -3.68
N LEU A 53 13.58 3.14 -3.18
CA LEU A 53 13.39 1.78 -2.66
C LEU A 53 12.82 0.82 -3.71
N ALA A 54 12.62 1.29 -4.95
CA ALA A 54 12.06 0.53 -6.05
C ALA A 54 10.69 -0.11 -5.71
N LEU A 55 9.83 0.64 -5.02
CA LEU A 55 8.56 0.11 -4.51
C LEU A 55 7.55 -0.16 -5.64
N ASP A 56 7.76 0.40 -6.84
CA ASP A 56 6.87 0.23 -8.00
C ASP A 56 7.44 -0.66 -9.13
N ILE A 57 8.44 -1.49 -8.85
CA ILE A 57 8.97 -2.43 -9.84
C ILE A 57 7.93 -3.49 -10.25
N ALA A 58 8.08 -4.04 -11.46
CA ALA A 58 7.15 -5.00 -12.05
C ALA A 58 6.80 -6.19 -11.13
N TYR A 59 7.77 -6.73 -10.39
CA TYR A 59 7.53 -7.83 -9.46
C TYR A 59 6.56 -7.45 -8.32
N LEU A 60 6.81 -6.31 -7.65
CA LEU A 60 5.95 -5.84 -6.55
C LEU A 60 4.59 -5.41 -7.06
N THR A 61 4.55 -4.72 -8.20
CA THR A 61 3.31 -4.31 -8.87
C THR A 61 2.43 -5.51 -9.19
N LYS A 62 2.99 -6.57 -9.78
CA LYS A 62 2.23 -7.80 -10.06
C LYS A 62 1.70 -8.46 -8.78
N ARG A 63 2.51 -8.56 -7.74
CA ARG A 63 2.10 -9.19 -6.47
C ARG A 63 1.00 -8.41 -5.75
N ARG A 64 1.09 -7.07 -5.76
CA ARG A 64 0.03 -6.20 -5.24
C ARG A 64 -1.24 -6.31 -6.09
N GLN A 65 -1.12 -6.32 -7.42
CA GLN A 65 -2.26 -6.48 -8.32
C GLN A 65 -3.02 -7.77 -7.99
N GLU A 66 -2.32 -8.91 -7.93
CA GLU A 66 -2.92 -10.21 -7.59
C GLU A 66 -3.66 -10.17 -6.24
N ALA A 67 -3.07 -9.52 -5.23
CA ALA A 67 -3.68 -9.39 -3.91
C ALA A 67 -4.93 -8.49 -3.93
N ILE A 68 -4.88 -7.35 -4.61
CA ILE A 68 -6.01 -6.42 -4.71
C ILE A 68 -7.13 -7.04 -5.55
N SER A 69 -6.84 -7.56 -6.74
CA SER A 69 -7.85 -8.14 -7.63
C SER A 69 -8.47 -9.42 -7.08
N GLY A 70 -7.77 -10.14 -6.19
CA GLY A 70 -8.31 -11.31 -5.50
C GLY A 70 -9.40 -10.98 -4.47
N VAL A 71 -9.54 -9.71 -4.09
CA VAL A 71 -10.55 -9.23 -3.12
C VAL A 71 -11.53 -8.25 -3.76
N PHE A 72 -11.01 -7.34 -4.59
CA PHE A 72 -11.76 -6.25 -5.21
C PHE A 72 -12.00 -6.54 -6.70
N ASP A 73 -12.76 -7.58 -6.99
CA ASP A 73 -13.25 -7.82 -8.36
C ASP A 73 -14.35 -6.81 -8.74
N GLU A 74 -14.79 -6.85 -10.00
CA GLU A 74 -15.80 -5.93 -10.52
C GLU A 74 -17.15 -6.04 -9.77
N GLN A 75 -17.51 -7.25 -9.34
CA GLN A 75 -18.74 -7.49 -8.60
C GLN A 75 -18.66 -6.86 -7.20
N PHE A 76 -17.55 -7.06 -6.49
CA PHE A 76 -17.32 -6.47 -5.18
C PHE A 76 -17.28 -4.95 -5.27
N LEU A 77 -16.51 -4.39 -6.22
CA LEU A 77 -16.38 -2.94 -6.38
C LEU A 77 -17.70 -2.24 -6.71
N SER A 78 -18.63 -2.93 -7.38
CA SER A 78 -19.94 -2.36 -7.75
C SER A 78 -21.00 -2.52 -6.66
N SER A 79 -20.81 -3.40 -5.68
CA SER A 79 -21.83 -3.75 -4.68
C SER A 79 -21.42 -3.56 -3.23
N ALA A 80 -20.13 -3.45 -2.92
CA ALA A 80 -19.62 -3.36 -1.56
C ALA A 80 -20.11 -2.09 -0.86
N SER A 81 -20.70 -2.29 0.31
CA SER A 81 -21.07 -1.21 1.22
C SER A 81 -19.88 -0.70 2.02
N GLY A 82 -19.99 0.53 2.52
CA GLY A 82 -18.98 1.07 3.44
C GLY A 82 -18.80 0.22 4.71
N ALA A 83 -19.86 -0.46 5.19
CA ALA A 83 -19.77 -1.36 6.34
C ALA A 83 -18.90 -2.59 6.04
N GLU A 84 -19.06 -3.18 4.84
CA GLU A 84 -18.24 -4.32 4.40
C GLU A 84 -16.77 -3.93 4.23
N LEU A 85 -16.50 -2.75 3.66
CA LEU A 85 -15.14 -2.21 3.53
C LEU A 85 -14.48 -1.96 4.89
N ASN A 86 -15.20 -1.38 5.84
CA ASN A 86 -14.73 -1.18 7.22
C ASN A 86 -14.41 -2.53 7.88
N HIS A 87 -15.30 -3.50 7.77
CA HIS A 87 -15.11 -4.82 8.38
C HIS A 87 -13.92 -5.57 7.77
N LEU A 88 -13.71 -5.46 6.44
CA LEU A 88 -12.53 -6.00 5.75
C LEU A 88 -11.24 -5.37 6.27
N ARG A 89 -11.19 -4.03 6.35
CA ARG A 89 -10.04 -3.29 6.89
C ARG A 89 -9.71 -3.76 8.30
N ASP A 90 -10.68 -3.75 9.20
CA ASP A 90 -10.46 -4.04 10.63
C ASP A 90 -9.96 -5.47 10.86
N ARG A 91 -10.46 -6.43 10.07
CA ARG A 91 -9.98 -7.81 10.09
C ARG A 91 -8.52 -7.93 9.67
N LEU A 92 -8.12 -7.26 8.58
CA LEU A 92 -6.76 -7.31 8.07
C LEU A 92 -5.77 -6.64 9.02
N ARG A 93 -6.16 -5.50 9.62
CA ARG A 93 -5.34 -4.78 10.60
C ARG A 93 -5.17 -5.57 11.90
N SER A 94 -6.23 -6.22 12.39
CA SER A 94 -6.14 -7.06 13.61
C SER A 94 -5.37 -8.37 13.38
N GLN A 95 -5.49 -9.01 12.21
CA GLN A 95 -4.73 -10.22 11.89
C GLN A 95 -3.24 -9.96 11.69
N ALA A 96 -2.83 -8.75 11.28
CA ALA A 96 -1.43 -8.40 11.07
C ALA A 96 -0.53 -8.67 12.31
N ALA A 97 -1.08 -8.53 13.52
CA ALA A 97 -0.35 -8.77 14.77
C ALA A 97 -0.16 -10.27 15.09
N ASN A 98 -1.06 -11.14 14.64
CA ASN A 98 -1.12 -12.55 15.06
C ASN A 98 -0.72 -13.54 13.97
N ASN A 99 -1.08 -13.27 12.71
CA ASN A 99 -0.74 -14.08 11.54
C ASN A 99 -0.84 -13.22 10.28
N PRO A 100 0.24 -12.53 9.87
CA PRO A 100 0.19 -11.55 8.81
C PRO A 100 -0.14 -12.19 7.47
N ILE A 101 -1.23 -11.75 6.86
CA ILE A 101 -1.56 -12.10 5.47
C ILE A 101 -0.60 -11.34 4.55
N SER A 102 0.01 -12.06 3.60
CA SER A 102 0.85 -11.45 2.58
C SER A 102 0.09 -10.34 1.84
N PHE A 103 0.67 -9.13 1.79
CA PHE A 103 0.03 -7.93 1.24
C PHE A 103 -1.30 -7.53 1.91
N GLY A 104 -1.60 -8.01 3.12
CA GLY A 104 -2.81 -7.64 3.87
C GLY A 104 -2.92 -6.14 4.14
N HIS A 105 -1.79 -5.46 4.40
CA HIS A 105 -1.74 -4.00 4.56
C HIS A 105 -2.15 -3.26 3.26
N VAL A 106 -1.79 -3.80 2.08
CA VAL A 106 -2.18 -3.23 0.78
C VAL A 106 -3.69 -3.32 0.57
N ILE A 107 -4.28 -4.48 0.89
CA ILE A 107 -5.73 -4.69 0.79
C ILE A 107 -6.48 -3.77 1.76
N ALA A 108 -5.99 -3.65 3.01
CA ALA A 108 -6.58 -2.77 4.01
C ALA A 108 -6.52 -1.29 3.58
N ARG A 109 -5.34 -0.84 3.12
CA ARG A 109 -5.15 0.52 2.62
C ARG A 109 -6.02 0.81 1.40
N TYR A 110 -6.17 -0.14 0.48
CA TYR A 110 -7.06 0.02 -0.67
C TYR A 110 -8.54 0.13 -0.26
N ALA A 111 -8.99 -0.65 0.73
CA ALA A 111 -10.34 -0.51 1.30
C ALA A 111 -10.56 0.88 1.91
N GLU A 112 -9.58 1.38 2.67
CA GLU A 112 -9.61 2.74 3.25
C GLU A 112 -9.72 3.83 2.18
N GLN A 113 -9.03 3.68 1.04
CA GLN A 113 -9.12 4.63 -0.08
C GLN A 113 -10.51 4.70 -0.70
N LEU A 114 -11.27 3.60 -0.69
CA LEU A 114 -12.64 3.57 -1.23
C LEU A 114 -13.67 4.18 -0.27
N LEU A 115 -13.31 4.36 1.00
CA LEU A 115 -14.13 4.97 2.04
C LEU A 115 -13.94 6.48 2.16
N ALA A 116 -12.89 7.03 1.54
CA ALA A 116 -12.45 8.42 1.67
C ALA A 116 -13.11 9.37 0.65
#